data_AF-A0A0C1QF58-F1
#
_entry.id   AF-A0A0C1QF58-F1
#
_cell.length_a   1.000
_cell.length_b   1.000
_cell.length_c   1.000
_cell.angle_alpha   90.00
_cell.angle_beta   90.00
_cell.angle_gamma   90.00
#
_symmetry.space_group_name_H-M   'P 1'
#
loop_
_entity.id
_entity.type
_entity.pdbx_description
1 polymer ?
#
loop_
_entity_poly.entity_id
_entity_poly.type
_entity_poly.pdbx_seq_one_letter_code
_entity_poly.pdbx_strand_id
1 'polypeptide(L)'
;MKNNEKHTNQEQPNLKKRVSWADSIEDNEGKTLRLRKKAKVSHEPESTSPAQKSLKNYFAQMFSNGRYDVIRQEWENHIARHPRIIELKELYGEDSEEVFKMGKNIIGKLLCLDNYSMLRWVGANCNIEAFKLITEMSATKYLQRMVRYDDYMAFRLFIDRAFIDEYKATYESLKYIEGFKLFIEIDNNVINSLCKSLGITESIKADFNTALKELGLKQLIEDNKENNSPNHINSFTQRIFNTAADGVKITRQL
;
A
#
# COMPACT_ATOMS: atom_id res chain seq x y z
N MET A 1 -37.76 70.45 0.42
CA MET A 1 -37.08 70.02 -0.83
C MET A 1 -35.63 70.49 -0.76
N LYS A 2 -34.66 69.57 -0.97
CA LYS A 2 -33.22 69.80 -1.28
C LYS A 2 -32.43 70.61 -0.22
N ASN A 3 -31.15 70.46 0.07
CA ASN A 3 -30.02 69.62 -0.32
C ASN A 3 -28.98 69.88 0.80
N ASN A 4 -28.06 68.95 1.06
CA ASN A 4 -26.64 69.30 1.21
C ASN A 4 -25.79 68.03 1.23
N GLU A 5 -25.15 67.79 0.09
CA GLU A 5 -23.95 66.98 -0.03
C GLU A 5 -22.81 67.65 0.75
N LYS A 6 -22.06 66.85 1.50
CA LYS A 6 -20.63 67.09 1.72
C LYS A 6 -19.90 65.77 1.53
N HIS A 7 -19.26 65.65 0.38
CA HIS A 7 -18.10 64.78 0.18
C HIS A 7 -16.90 65.42 0.88
N THR A 8 -16.13 64.62 1.61
CA THR A 8 -14.71 64.89 1.84
C THR A 8 -13.95 63.57 1.84
N ASN A 9 -12.98 63.52 0.91
CA ASN A 9 -11.98 62.50 0.68
C ASN A 9 -11.02 62.36 1.86
N GLN A 10 -10.57 61.13 2.11
CA GLN A 10 -9.29 60.72 2.71
C GLN A 10 -9.28 59.18 2.65
N GLU A 11 -8.26 58.45 2.26
CA GLU A 11 -6.93 58.69 1.68
C GLU A 11 -6.48 57.27 1.26
N GLN A 12 -5.99 57.08 0.04
CA GLN A 12 -5.25 55.86 -0.30
C GLN A 12 -3.79 56.05 0.08
N PRO A 13 -3.15 55.04 0.69
CA PRO A 13 -1.76 54.78 0.43
C PRO A 13 -1.59 53.43 -0.27
N ASN A 14 -1.12 53.54 -1.52
CA ASN A 14 -0.26 52.62 -2.26
C ASN A 14 0.17 51.32 -1.55
N LEU A 15 -0.31 50.18 -2.04
CA LEU A 15 0.38 48.90 -1.91
C LEU A 15 0.90 48.45 -3.28
N LYS A 16 2.22 48.53 -3.41
CA LYS A 16 3.01 47.96 -4.50
C LYS A 16 2.58 46.50 -4.72
N LYS A 17 2.17 46.17 -5.96
CA LYS A 17 2.06 44.79 -6.42
C LYS A 17 3.45 44.13 -6.31
N ARG A 18 3.65 43.27 -5.31
CA ARG A 18 4.59 42.16 -5.44
C ARG A 18 3.85 41.06 -6.18
N VAL A 19 4.23 40.82 -7.42
CA VAL A 19 3.87 39.60 -8.14
C VAL A 19 4.68 38.48 -7.48
N SER A 20 4.01 37.66 -6.67
CA SER A 20 4.55 36.40 -6.17
C SER A 20 4.31 35.35 -7.25
N TRP A 21 5.38 34.88 -7.89
CA TRP A 21 5.37 33.67 -8.71
C TRP A 21 5.33 32.43 -7.82
N ALA A 22 4.18 32.22 -7.18
CA ALA A 22 3.84 30.97 -6.53
C ALA A 22 2.52 30.49 -7.12
N ASP A 23 2.56 30.09 -8.39
CA ASP A 23 1.60 29.13 -8.90
C ASP A 23 2.02 27.77 -8.30
N SER A 24 1.31 27.29 -7.28
CA SER A 24 0.09 26.51 -7.44
C SER A 24 0.36 25.22 -8.21
N ILE A 25 0.61 24.13 -7.48
CA ILE A 25 -0.14 22.85 -7.52
C ILE A 25 0.61 21.91 -6.55
N GLU A 26 0.36 22.07 -5.26
CA GLU A 26 0.52 21.00 -4.27
C GLU A 26 -0.83 20.81 -3.57
N ASP A 27 -1.19 19.54 -3.43
CA ASP A 27 -2.08 18.98 -2.42
C ASP A 27 -3.53 19.47 -2.37
N ASN A 28 -4.38 18.79 -3.15
CA ASN A 28 -5.82 18.78 -2.92
C ASN A 28 -6.40 17.36 -2.76
N GLU A 29 -5.61 16.38 -2.29
CA GLU A 29 -6.12 15.05 -1.92
C GLU A 29 -6.52 14.97 -0.42
N GLY A 30 -7.14 16.03 0.10
CA GLY A 30 -7.49 16.15 1.52
C GLY A 30 -8.85 16.76 1.84
N LYS A 31 -9.77 16.94 0.87
CA LYS A 31 -11.13 17.43 1.14
C LYS A 31 -12.14 16.29 1.13
N THR A 32 -12.51 15.86 2.33
CA THR A 32 -13.68 15.01 2.58
C THR A 32 -14.94 15.66 2.02
N LEU A 33 -15.48 15.07 0.95
CA LEU A 33 -16.79 15.43 0.44
C LEU A 33 -17.83 15.08 1.51
N ARG A 34 -18.58 16.08 1.98
CA ARG A 34 -19.66 15.90 2.96
C ARG A 34 -20.66 14.85 2.46
N LEU A 35 -20.90 13.84 3.31
CA LEU A 35 -21.91 12.78 3.19
C LEU A 35 -23.26 13.30 2.66
N ARG A 36 -23.65 12.86 1.46
CA ARG A 36 -25.05 12.81 1.04
C ARG A 36 -25.54 11.37 1.11
N LYS A 37 -26.58 11.18 1.93
CA LYS A 37 -27.52 10.04 2.09
C LYS A 37 -27.13 8.68 1.46
N LYS A 38 -27.04 7.67 2.33
CA LYS A 38 -26.92 6.23 2.02
C LYS A 38 -27.90 5.79 0.93
N ALA A 39 -27.37 5.22 -0.14
CA ALA A 39 -28.09 4.31 -1.02
C ALA A 39 -27.74 2.86 -0.62
N LYS A 40 -28.71 1.96 -0.77
CA LYS A 40 -28.66 0.53 -0.43
C LYS A 40 -27.38 -0.14 -0.95
N VAL A 41 -26.84 -1.03 -0.12
CA VAL A 41 -25.82 -2.01 -0.49
C VAL A 41 -26.32 -2.83 -1.67
N SER A 42 -25.82 -2.55 -2.85
CA SER A 42 -25.70 -3.50 -3.94
C SER A 42 -24.25 -4.00 -3.93
N HIS A 43 -24.06 -5.30 -3.69
CA HIS A 43 -22.82 -5.97 -4.07
C HIS A 43 -22.74 -5.94 -5.61
N GLU A 44 -22.14 -4.88 -6.17
CA GLU A 44 -21.65 -4.92 -7.53
C GLU A 44 -20.31 -5.67 -7.56
N PRO A 45 -20.08 -6.56 -8.53
CA PRO A 45 -18.77 -7.18 -8.69
C PRO A 45 -17.77 -6.11 -9.18
N GLU A 46 -16.56 -6.14 -8.62
CA GLU A 46 -15.43 -5.25 -8.96
C GLU A 46 -15.35 -4.97 -10.48
N SER A 47 -15.79 -3.78 -10.90
CA SER A 47 -15.86 -3.40 -12.30
C SER A 47 -14.51 -2.89 -12.79
N THR A 48 -13.53 -3.79 -12.95
CA THR A 48 -12.29 -3.45 -13.65
C THR A 48 -12.48 -3.53 -15.16
N SER A 49 -11.89 -2.56 -15.86
CA SER A 49 -12.00 -2.46 -17.33
C SER A 49 -11.41 -3.71 -18.00
N PRO A 50 -11.91 -4.13 -19.17
CA PRO A 50 -11.42 -5.33 -19.87
C PRO A 50 -9.89 -5.33 -20.13
N ALA A 51 -9.30 -4.16 -20.39
CA ALA A 51 -7.85 -4.01 -20.61
C ALA A 51 -7.02 -4.24 -19.34
N GLN A 52 -7.54 -3.89 -18.16
CA GLN A 52 -6.87 -4.16 -16.89
C GLN A 52 -6.93 -5.66 -16.55
N LYS A 53 -8.08 -6.31 -16.82
CA LYS A 53 -8.23 -7.76 -16.65
C LYS A 53 -7.29 -8.54 -17.57
N SER A 54 -7.08 -8.10 -18.82
CA SER A 54 -6.14 -8.76 -19.73
C SER A 54 -4.69 -8.62 -19.27
N LEU A 55 -4.30 -7.45 -18.77
CA LEU A 55 -2.93 -7.20 -18.32
C LEU A 55 -2.57 -8.01 -17.06
N LYS A 56 -3.49 -8.10 -16.09
CA LYS A 56 -3.32 -8.98 -14.92
C LYS A 56 -3.13 -10.43 -15.33
N ASN A 57 -4.02 -10.94 -16.18
CA ASN A 57 -3.97 -12.34 -16.60
C ASN A 57 -2.67 -12.64 -17.35
N TYR A 58 -2.22 -11.69 -18.16
CA TYR A 58 -0.92 -11.76 -18.83
C TYR A 58 0.24 -11.88 -17.83
N PHE A 59 0.35 -10.97 -16.86
CA PHE A 59 1.44 -11.04 -15.87
C PHE A 59 1.36 -12.30 -15.01
N ALA A 60 0.16 -12.70 -14.57
CA ALA A 60 -0.04 -13.95 -13.84
C ALA A 60 0.45 -15.17 -14.65
N GLN A 61 0.11 -15.23 -15.94
CA GLN A 61 0.56 -16.31 -16.82
C GLN A 61 2.08 -16.31 -16.98
N MET A 62 2.68 -15.14 -17.18
CA MET A 62 4.13 -15.01 -17.34
C MET A 62 4.88 -15.41 -16.06
N PHE A 63 4.38 -15.01 -14.88
CA PHE A 63 4.92 -15.46 -13.60
C PHE A 63 4.76 -16.96 -13.38
N SER A 64 3.60 -17.54 -13.72
CA SER A 64 3.38 -18.99 -13.64
C SER A 64 4.37 -19.77 -14.51
N ASN A 65 4.76 -19.21 -15.66
CA ASN A 65 5.71 -19.82 -16.58
C ASN A 65 7.17 -19.51 -16.25
N GLY A 66 7.45 -18.85 -15.13
CA GLY A 66 8.81 -18.47 -14.72
C GLY A 66 9.48 -17.45 -15.65
N ARG A 67 8.71 -16.68 -16.43
CA ARG A 67 9.22 -15.74 -17.43
C ARG A 67 9.52 -14.37 -16.80
N TYR A 68 10.26 -14.35 -15.70
CA TYR A 68 10.56 -13.14 -14.92
C TYR A 68 11.36 -12.11 -15.72
N ASP A 69 12.34 -12.55 -16.50
CA ASP A 69 13.17 -11.66 -17.31
C ASP A 69 12.37 -10.94 -18.40
N VAL A 70 11.34 -11.59 -18.95
CA VAL A 70 10.46 -10.97 -19.95
C VAL A 70 9.64 -9.86 -19.30
N ILE A 71 9.10 -10.09 -18.11
CA ILE A 71 8.34 -9.08 -17.37
C ILE A 71 9.26 -7.91 -16.97
N ARG A 72 10.47 -8.20 -16.49
CA ARG A 72 11.49 -7.19 -16.20
C ARG A 72 11.74 -6.31 -17.42
N GLN A 73 12.05 -6.92 -18.56
CA GLN A 73 12.32 -6.21 -19.81
C GLN A 73 11.12 -5.36 -20.25
N GLU A 74 9.90 -5.87 -20.10
CA GLU A 74 8.69 -5.09 -20.42
C GLU A 74 8.50 -3.88 -19.51
N TRP A 75 8.76 -4.04 -18.21
CA TRP A 75 8.71 -2.94 -17.26
C TRP A 75 9.80 -1.90 -17.54
N GLU A 76 11.02 -2.33 -17.84
CA GLU A 76 12.12 -1.46 -18.27
C GLU A 76 11.76 -0.71 -19.56
N ASN A 77 11.18 -1.40 -20.54
CA ASN A 77 10.69 -0.78 -21.78
C ASN A 77 9.57 0.24 -21.51
N HIS A 78 8.67 -0.06 -20.57
CA HIS A 78 7.60 0.85 -20.17
C HIS A 78 8.17 2.12 -19.49
N ILE A 79 9.16 1.95 -18.60
CA ILE A 79 9.89 3.05 -17.97
C ILE A 79 10.59 3.90 -19.03
N ALA A 80 11.34 3.28 -19.94
CA ALA A 80 12.13 3.97 -20.96
C ALA A 80 11.29 4.85 -21.90
N ARG A 81 10.02 4.46 -22.15
CA ARG A 81 9.08 5.21 -22.98
C ARG A 81 8.29 6.27 -22.20
N HIS A 82 8.42 6.32 -20.88
CA HIS A 82 7.62 7.22 -20.06
C HIS A 82 8.14 8.67 -20.22
N PRO A 83 7.29 9.66 -20.60
CA PRO A 83 7.75 11.02 -20.92
C PRO A 83 8.58 11.66 -19.79
N ARG A 84 8.13 11.47 -18.55
CA ARG A 84 8.85 11.98 -17.37
C ARG A 84 10.25 11.37 -17.19
N ILE A 85 10.47 10.12 -17.61
CA ILE A 85 11.80 9.50 -17.54
C ILE A 85 12.70 10.11 -18.60
N ILE A 86 12.19 10.34 -19.81
CA ILE A 86 12.93 11.00 -20.89
C ILE A 86 13.40 12.38 -20.44
N GLU A 87 12.49 13.20 -19.89
CA GLU A 87 12.82 14.51 -19.33
C GLU A 87 13.89 14.44 -18.22
N LEU A 88 13.78 13.49 -17.29
CA LEU A 88 14.75 13.34 -16.20
C LEU A 88 16.11 12.88 -16.70
N LYS A 89 16.16 12.00 -17.70
CA LYS A 89 17.41 11.55 -18.32
C LYS A 89 18.13 12.72 -19.00
N GLU A 90 17.40 13.60 -19.68
CA GLU A 90 17.97 14.80 -20.31
C GLU A 90 18.54 15.79 -19.27
N LEU A 91 17.90 15.91 -18.10
CA LEU A 91 18.29 16.87 -17.06
C LEU A 91 19.41 16.36 -16.14
N TYR A 92 19.39 15.07 -15.78
CA TYR A 92 20.23 14.51 -14.71
C TYR A 92 21.12 13.36 -15.16
N GLY A 93 20.99 12.88 -16.41
CA GLY A 93 21.70 11.72 -16.95
C GLY A 93 20.96 10.41 -16.75
N GLU A 94 21.39 9.37 -17.46
CA GLU A 94 20.71 8.06 -17.46
C GLU A 94 20.79 7.33 -16.12
N ASP A 95 21.94 7.41 -15.45
CA ASP A 95 22.23 6.72 -14.20
C ASP A 95 21.94 7.58 -12.96
N SER A 96 21.08 8.60 -13.09
CA SER A 96 20.74 9.49 -11.97
C SER A 96 19.79 8.82 -10.98
N GLU A 97 19.93 9.15 -9.69
CA GLU A 97 19.06 8.62 -8.64
C GLU A 97 17.58 9.02 -8.88
N GLU A 98 17.34 10.21 -9.44
CA GLU A 98 16.02 10.71 -9.82
C GLU A 98 15.37 9.81 -10.88
N VAL A 99 16.13 9.38 -11.90
CA VAL A 99 15.64 8.46 -12.93
C VAL A 99 15.27 7.12 -12.31
N PHE A 100 16.13 6.54 -11.47
CA PHE A 100 15.86 5.28 -10.78
C PHE A 100 14.64 5.37 -9.86
N LYS A 101 14.54 6.41 -9.02
CA LYS A 101 13.39 6.65 -8.13
C LYS A 101 12.10 6.81 -8.93
N MET A 102 12.14 7.53 -10.05
CA MET A 102 10.96 7.72 -10.89
C MET A 102 10.54 6.41 -11.58
N GLY A 103 11.48 5.61 -12.07
CA GLY A 103 11.20 4.29 -12.66
C GLY A 103 10.47 3.38 -11.67
N LYS A 104 11.01 3.25 -10.45
CA LYS A 104 10.38 2.49 -9.37
C LYS A 104 9.00 3.02 -8.97
N ASN A 105 8.80 4.34 -9.05
CA ASN A 105 7.49 4.95 -8.81
C ASN A 105 6.46 4.59 -9.88
N ILE A 106 6.86 4.57 -11.16
CA ILE A 106 5.99 4.21 -12.28
C ILE A 106 5.52 2.76 -12.14
N ILE A 107 6.46 1.83 -11.91
CA ILE A 107 6.12 0.41 -11.73
C ILE A 107 5.28 0.19 -10.47
N GLY A 108 5.63 0.84 -9.36
CA GLY A 108 4.81 0.77 -8.15
C GLY A 108 3.37 1.21 -8.36
N LYS A 109 3.13 2.29 -9.14
CA LYS A 109 1.76 2.70 -9.51
C LYS A 109 1.07 1.67 -10.39
N LEU A 110 1.76 1.13 -11.39
CA LEU A 110 1.23 0.10 -12.29
C LEU A 110 0.76 -1.14 -11.52
N LEU A 111 1.56 -1.60 -10.56
CA LEU A 111 1.27 -2.77 -9.74
C LEU A 111 0.16 -2.54 -8.69
N CYS A 112 -0.12 -1.28 -8.35
CA CYS A 112 -1.22 -0.92 -7.48
C CYS A 112 -2.58 -0.88 -8.18
N LEU A 113 -2.61 -0.99 -9.52
CA LEU A 113 -3.86 -1.09 -10.26
C LEU A 113 -4.64 -2.37 -9.89
N ASP A 114 -5.94 -2.39 -10.19
CA ASP A 114 -6.82 -3.55 -9.97
C ASP A 114 -6.76 -4.09 -8.53
N ASN A 115 -6.89 -3.19 -7.54
CA ASN A 115 -6.95 -3.56 -6.13
C ASN A 115 -5.78 -4.46 -5.70
N TYR A 116 -4.58 -4.06 -6.13
CA TYR A 116 -3.32 -4.72 -5.76
C TYR A 116 -3.34 -6.23 -6.08
N SER A 117 -4.05 -6.62 -7.14
CA SER A 117 -4.32 -8.01 -7.48
C SER A 117 -3.08 -8.83 -7.76
N MET A 118 -1.99 -8.19 -8.20
CA MET A 118 -0.73 -8.87 -8.48
C MET A 118 -0.03 -9.38 -7.22
N LEU A 119 0.09 -8.55 -6.17
CA LEU A 119 0.69 -9.04 -4.93
C LEU A 119 -0.21 -10.11 -4.27
N ARG A 120 -1.54 -9.98 -4.36
CA ARG A 120 -2.47 -11.02 -3.89
C ARG A 120 -2.28 -12.34 -4.63
N TRP A 121 -2.15 -12.29 -5.95
CA TRP A 121 -1.88 -13.48 -6.77
C TRP A 121 -0.53 -14.12 -6.40
N VAL A 122 0.52 -13.30 -6.21
CA VAL A 122 1.84 -13.75 -5.78
C VAL A 122 1.78 -14.46 -4.43
N GLY A 123 1.08 -13.86 -3.45
CA GLY A 123 0.86 -14.47 -2.13
C GLY A 123 0.13 -15.81 -2.23
N ALA A 124 -1.00 -15.86 -2.93
CA ALA A 124 -1.82 -17.07 -3.08
C ALA A 124 -1.10 -18.22 -3.81
N ASN A 125 -0.11 -17.92 -4.64
CA ASN A 125 0.66 -18.93 -5.39
C ASN A 125 2.05 -19.17 -4.79
N CYS A 126 2.41 -18.49 -3.69
CA CYS A 126 3.74 -18.56 -3.10
C CYS A 126 4.85 -18.41 -4.16
N ASN A 127 4.68 -17.45 -5.08
CA ASN A 127 5.67 -17.20 -6.14
C ASN A 127 6.74 -16.22 -5.64
N ILE A 128 7.76 -16.75 -4.97
CA ILE A 128 8.81 -15.96 -4.32
C ILE A 128 9.62 -15.13 -5.32
N GLU A 129 9.93 -15.69 -6.49
CA GLU A 129 10.70 -14.97 -7.52
C GLU A 129 9.91 -13.80 -8.12
N ALA A 130 8.60 -13.97 -8.35
CA ALA A 130 7.73 -12.86 -8.72
C ALA A 130 7.70 -11.78 -7.63
N PHE A 131 7.67 -12.18 -6.36
CA PHE A 131 7.69 -11.23 -5.25
C PHE A 131 9.02 -10.46 -5.19
N LYS A 132 10.16 -11.13 -5.32
CA LYS A 132 11.49 -10.48 -5.41
C LYS A 132 11.53 -9.45 -6.53
N LEU A 133 11.08 -9.82 -7.74
CA LEU A 133 11.06 -8.91 -8.88
C LEU A 133 10.16 -7.69 -8.60
N ILE A 134 8.98 -7.89 -8.02
CA ILE A 134 8.10 -6.78 -7.63
C ILE A 134 8.80 -5.87 -6.61
N THR A 135 9.45 -6.42 -5.59
CA THR A 135 10.16 -5.68 -4.55
C THR A 135 11.34 -4.89 -5.11
N GLU A 136 12.10 -5.49 -6.03
CA GLU A 136 13.23 -4.85 -6.68
C GLU A 136 12.79 -3.65 -7.54
N MET A 137 11.72 -3.84 -8.32
CA MET A 137 11.28 -2.90 -9.35
C MET A 137 10.33 -1.81 -8.83
N SER A 138 9.83 -1.92 -7.60
CA SER A 138 8.82 -1.00 -7.06
C SER A 138 9.39 -0.09 -5.98
N ALA A 139 8.86 1.13 -5.90
CA ALA A 139 9.20 2.01 -4.79
C ALA A 139 8.55 1.51 -3.48
N THR A 140 9.30 1.61 -2.37
CA THR A 140 8.90 1.12 -1.03
C THR A 140 7.52 1.59 -0.59
N LYS A 141 7.15 2.83 -0.88
CA LYS A 141 5.82 3.37 -0.53
C LYS A 141 4.66 2.61 -1.17
N TYR A 142 4.84 2.08 -2.38
CA TYR A 142 3.82 1.28 -3.07
C TYR A 142 3.82 -0.17 -2.59
N LEU A 143 5.00 -0.74 -2.28
CA LEU A 143 5.13 -2.04 -1.63
C LEU A 143 4.36 -2.06 -0.30
N GLN A 144 4.56 -1.05 0.54
CA GLN A 144 3.82 -0.90 1.79
C GLN A 144 2.31 -0.78 1.58
N ARG A 145 1.86 -0.03 0.58
CA ARG A 145 0.42 0.07 0.22
C ARG A 145 -0.15 -1.29 -0.20
N MET A 146 0.56 -2.03 -1.06
CA MET A 146 0.17 -3.36 -1.50
C MET A 146 0.10 -4.35 -0.33
N VAL A 147 1.11 -4.36 0.54
CA VAL A 147 1.18 -5.27 1.69
C VAL A 147 0.09 -4.96 2.70
N ARG A 148 -0.20 -3.68 2.99
CA ARG A 148 -1.23 -3.27 3.96
C ARG A 148 -2.66 -3.39 3.43
N TYR A 149 -2.83 -3.62 2.13
CA TYR A 149 -4.14 -3.65 1.51
C TYR A 149 -5.03 -4.73 2.13
N ASP A 150 -6.27 -4.34 2.45
CA ASP A 150 -7.32 -5.23 2.97
C ASP A 150 -6.85 -6.10 4.15
N ASP A 151 -6.31 -5.43 5.17
CA ASP A 151 -5.76 -6.03 6.41
C ASP A 151 -4.75 -7.15 6.10
N TYR A 152 -3.73 -6.81 5.31
CA TYR A 152 -2.65 -7.71 4.93
C TYR A 152 -3.11 -8.93 4.12
N MET A 153 -4.09 -8.74 3.22
CA MET A 153 -4.69 -9.81 2.43
C MET A 153 -3.65 -10.67 1.68
N ALA A 154 -2.66 -10.07 1.04
CA ALA A 154 -1.63 -10.84 0.31
C ALA A 154 -0.80 -11.74 1.24
N PHE A 155 -0.49 -11.25 2.45
CA PHE A 155 0.19 -12.04 3.47
C PHE A 155 -0.68 -13.17 3.99
N ARG A 156 -1.98 -12.91 4.23
CA ARG A 156 -2.94 -13.94 4.64
C ARG A 156 -3.07 -15.05 3.60
N LEU A 157 -3.18 -14.69 2.32
CA LEU A 157 -3.19 -15.66 1.22
C LEU A 157 -1.90 -16.49 1.14
N PHE A 158 -0.76 -15.89 1.49
CA PHE A 158 0.51 -16.59 1.59
C PHE A 158 0.53 -17.61 2.74
N ILE A 159 -0.02 -17.26 3.91
CA ILE A 159 -0.19 -18.19 5.05
C ILE A 159 -1.17 -19.32 4.70
N ASP A 160 -2.30 -18.99 4.07
CA ASP A 160 -3.28 -19.99 3.66
C ASP A 160 -2.65 -21.00 2.68
N ARG A 161 -1.77 -20.50 1.78
CA ARG A 161 -1.03 -21.36 0.87
C ARG A 161 -0.02 -22.26 1.60
N ALA A 162 0.69 -21.72 2.59
CA ALA A 162 1.59 -22.49 3.47
C ALA A 162 0.88 -23.67 4.12
N PHE A 163 -0.30 -23.42 4.69
CA PHE A 163 -1.13 -24.43 5.33
C PHE A 163 -1.56 -25.53 4.33
N ILE A 164 -2.00 -25.14 3.13
CA ILE A 164 -2.39 -26.07 2.07
C ILE A 164 -1.21 -26.96 1.66
N ASP A 165 -0.04 -26.39 1.47
CA ASP A 165 1.15 -27.13 1.04
C ASP A 165 1.66 -28.07 2.14
N GLU A 166 1.54 -27.70 3.42
CA GLU A 166 1.87 -28.59 4.55
C GLU A 166 0.94 -29.80 4.60
N TYR A 167 -0.37 -29.57 4.45
CA TYR A 167 -1.34 -30.67 4.37
C TYR A 167 -1.09 -31.61 3.18
N LYS A 168 -0.58 -31.08 2.07
CA LYS A 168 -0.22 -31.85 0.86
C LYS A 168 1.18 -32.46 0.90
N ALA A 169 1.94 -32.26 1.97
CA ALA A 169 3.36 -32.64 2.07
C ALA A 169 4.24 -32.05 0.94
N THR A 170 3.88 -30.88 0.42
CA THR A 170 4.66 -30.10 -0.56
C THR A 170 5.22 -28.81 0.04
N TYR A 171 5.28 -28.73 1.36
CA TYR A 171 5.76 -27.57 2.09
C TYR A 171 7.29 -27.48 2.06
N GLU A 172 7.81 -26.39 1.52
CA GLU A 172 9.25 -26.13 1.40
C GLU A 172 9.67 -25.02 2.36
N SER A 173 10.14 -25.39 3.55
CA SER A 173 10.48 -24.43 4.64
C SER A 173 11.34 -23.24 4.17
N LEU A 174 12.41 -23.50 3.41
CA LEU A 174 13.30 -22.43 2.91
C LEU A 174 12.57 -21.40 2.04
N LYS A 175 11.64 -21.85 1.20
CA LYS A 175 10.82 -20.99 0.34
C LYS A 175 9.89 -20.10 1.17
N TYR A 176 9.31 -20.67 2.22
CA TYR A 176 8.41 -19.93 3.12
C TYR A 176 9.16 -18.93 4.00
N ILE A 177 10.34 -19.30 4.52
CA ILE A 177 11.25 -18.38 5.23
C ILE A 177 11.57 -17.17 4.35
N GLU A 178 11.89 -17.39 3.08
CA GLU A 178 12.19 -16.30 2.15
C GLU A 178 10.98 -15.39 1.89
N GLY A 179 9.80 -15.98 1.68
CA GLY A 179 8.57 -15.20 1.56
C GLY A 179 8.24 -14.38 2.82
N PHE A 180 8.47 -14.94 4.01
CA PHE A 180 8.32 -14.21 5.27
C PHE A 180 9.24 -13.00 5.35
N LYS A 181 10.52 -13.14 4.98
CA LYS A 181 11.45 -12.02 4.96
C LYS A 181 10.96 -10.89 4.07
N LEU A 182 10.51 -11.21 2.86
CA LEU A 182 10.01 -10.20 1.92
C LEU A 182 8.85 -9.40 2.50
N PHE A 183 7.90 -10.05 3.18
CA PHE A 183 6.80 -9.34 3.85
C PHE A 183 7.28 -8.49 5.04
N ILE A 184 8.18 -9.02 5.88
CA ILE A 184 8.69 -8.34 7.07
C ILE A 184 9.52 -7.11 6.71
N GLU A 185 10.38 -7.22 5.68
CA GLU A 185 11.21 -6.13 5.18
C GLU A 185 10.38 -4.97 4.62
N ILE A 186 9.21 -5.26 4.04
CA ILE A 186 8.29 -4.23 3.56
C ILE A 186 7.54 -3.58 4.73
N ASP A 187 6.99 -4.38 5.65
CA ASP A 187 6.25 -3.91 6.81
C ASP A 187 6.25 -4.94 7.95
N ASN A 188 7.02 -4.67 9.01
CA ASN A 188 7.11 -5.56 10.17
C ASN A 188 5.78 -5.76 10.92
N ASN A 189 4.78 -4.91 10.71
CA ASN A 189 3.45 -5.06 11.29
C ASN A 189 2.70 -6.32 10.79
N VAL A 190 3.20 -7.00 9.75
CA VAL A 190 2.70 -8.32 9.32
C VAL A 190 2.72 -9.36 10.44
N ILE A 191 3.59 -9.19 11.46
CA ILE A 191 3.60 -10.03 12.66
C ILE A 191 2.22 -10.07 13.32
N ASN A 192 1.53 -8.92 13.39
CA ASN A 192 0.19 -8.85 13.98
C ASN A 192 -0.83 -9.68 13.21
N SER A 193 -0.70 -9.73 11.89
CA SER A 193 -1.56 -10.54 11.02
C SER A 193 -1.31 -12.03 11.24
N LEU A 194 -0.05 -12.43 11.43
CA LEU A 194 0.29 -13.82 11.77
C LEU A 194 -0.28 -14.21 13.15
N CYS A 195 -0.17 -13.34 14.15
CA CYS A 195 -0.69 -13.61 15.50
C CYS A 195 -2.22 -13.78 15.52
N LYS A 196 -2.94 -13.13 14.60
CA LYS A 196 -4.40 -13.26 14.45
C LYS A 196 -4.83 -14.52 13.69
N SER A 197 -3.94 -15.12 12.91
CA SER A 197 -4.27 -16.30 12.12
C SER A 197 -4.52 -17.51 13.00
N LEU A 198 -5.76 -18.00 13.00
CA LEU A 198 -6.15 -19.20 13.71
C LEU A 198 -5.58 -20.44 13.00
N GLY A 199 -5.08 -21.41 13.77
CA GLY A 199 -4.70 -22.72 13.22
C GLY A 199 -3.36 -22.79 12.50
N ILE A 200 -2.48 -21.78 12.62
CA ILE A 200 -1.10 -21.89 12.14
C ILE A 200 -0.38 -23.02 12.90
N THR A 201 0.27 -23.91 12.14
CA THR A 201 1.06 -25.03 12.65
C THR A 201 2.38 -24.58 13.28
N GLU A 202 2.98 -25.43 14.11
CA GLU A 202 4.28 -25.14 14.72
C GLU A 202 5.40 -25.04 13.67
N SER A 203 5.32 -25.76 12.56
CA SER A 203 6.28 -25.67 11.45
C SER A 203 6.28 -24.27 10.83
N ILE A 204 5.10 -23.75 10.46
CA ILE A 204 4.96 -22.42 9.85
C ILE A 204 5.40 -21.33 10.83
N LYS A 205 5.09 -21.47 12.13
CA LYS A 205 5.58 -20.55 13.17
C LYS A 205 7.10 -20.60 13.32
N ALA A 206 7.70 -21.79 13.28
CA ALA A 206 9.15 -21.96 13.38
C ALA A 206 9.87 -21.30 12.20
N ASP A 207 9.34 -21.43 11.00
CA ASP A 207 9.88 -20.78 9.81
C ASP A 207 9.74 -19.25 9.86
N PHE A 208 8.60 -18.73 10.33
CA PHE A 208 8.42 -17.30 10.57
C PHE A 208 9.42 -16.76 11.60
N ASN A 209 9.62 -17.47 12.71
CA ASN A 209 10.60 -17.10 13.73
C ASN A 209 12.03 -17.16 13.20
N THR A 210 12.32 -18.09 12.29
CA THR A 210 13.60 -18.18 11.60
C THR A 210 13.83 -16.96 10.72
N ALA A 211 12.82 -16.54 9.94
CA ALA A 211 12.89 -15.31 9.16
C ALA A 211 13.16 -14.06 10.03
N LEU A 212 12.45 -13.92 11.16
CA LEU A 212 12.68 -12.82 12.10
C LEU A 212 14.08 -12.85 12.72
N LYS A 213 14.58 -14.03 13.07
CA LYS A 213 15.94 -14.19 13.61
C LYS A 213 16.98 -13.78 12.57
N GLU A 214 16.82 -14.21 11.32
CA GLU A 214 17.75 -13.89 10.24
C GLU A 214 17.74 -12.40 9.86
N LEU A 215 16.63 -11.71 10.07
CA LEU A 215 16.52 -10.25 9.93
C LEU A 215 16.97 -9.46 11.17
N GLY A 216 17.37 -10.13 12.25
CA GLY A 216 17.75 -9.46 13.50
C GLY A 216 16.58 -8.86 14.29
N LEU A 217 15.34 -9.28 14.00
CA LEU A 217 14.10 -8.72 14.55
C LEU A 217 13.45 -9.60 15.63
N LYS A 218 14.22 -10.47 16.27
CA LYS A 218 13.71 -11.43 17.27
C LYS A 218 12.93 -10.76 18.43
N GLN A 219 13.34 -9.55 18.81
CA GLN A 219 12.73 -8.75 19.89
C GLN A 219 11.24 -8.45 19.63
N LEU A 220 10.82 -8.32 18.37
CA LEU A 220 9.42 -8.02 18.02
C LEU A 220 8.43 -9.13 18.38
N ILE A 221 8.90 -10.36 18.63
CA ILE A 221 8.05 -11.47 19.11
C ILE A 221 7.81 -11.33 20.62
N GLU A 222 8.84 -10.91 21.35
CA GLU A 222 8.81 -10.77 22.80
C GLU A 222 7.89 -9.59 23.20
N ASP A 223 8.02 -8.45 22.51
CA ASP A 223 7.19 -7.26 22.72
C ASP A 223 5.70 -7.49 22.38
N ASN A 224 5.41 -8.32 21.37
CA ASN A 224 4.03 -8.67 21.01
C ASN A 224 3.39 -9.65 21.99
N LYS A 225 4.16 -10.48 22.70
CA LYS A 225 3.63 -11.33 23.77
C LYS A 225 3.24 -10.51 25.00
N GLU A 226 4.00 -9.46 25.32
CA GLU A 226 3.69 -8.56 26.44
C GLU A 226 2.46 -7.67 26.15
N ASN A 227 2.31 -7.19 24.91
CA ASN A 227 1.15 -6.38 24.49
C ASN A 227 -0.14 -7.18 24.26
N ASN A 228 -0.07 -8.51 24.20
CA ASN A 228 -1.24 -9.40 24.13
C ASN A 228 -1.69 -9.93 25.51
N SER A 229 -1.22 -9.31 26.61
CA SER A 229 -1.89 -9.45 27.90
C SER A 229 -3.37 -9.04 27.74
N PRO A 230 -4.35 -9.82 28.27
CA PRO A 230 -5.79 -9.57 28.06
C PRO A 230 -6.27 -8.16 28.48
N ASN A 231 -5.42 -7.41 29.19
CA ASN A 231 -5.72 -6.10 29.73
C ASN A 231 -5.21 -4.93 28.86
N HIS A 232 -4.46 -5.17 27.79
CA HIS A 232 -3.99 -4.08 26.91
C HIS A 232 -4.76 -4.06 25.59
N ILE A 233 -5.88 -3.33 25.59
CA ILE A 233 -6.59 -2.96 24.37
C ILE A 233 -5.62 -2.12 23.53
N ASN A 234 -5.16 -2.67 22.39
CA ASN A 234 -4.34 -1.94 21.43
C ASN A 234 -4.97 -0.58 21.10
N SER A 235 -4.15 0.47 21.06
CA SER A 235 -4.57 1.87 20.90
C SER A 235 -5.44 2.12 19.65
N PHE A 236 -5.35 1.24 18.64
CA PHE A 236 -6.22 1.24 17.47
C PHE A 236 -7.64 0.73 17.79
N THR A 237 -7.75 -0.40 18.50
CA THR A 237 -9.03 -0.93 18.96
C THR A 237 -9.69 0.02 19.95
N GLN A 238 -8.90 0.69 20.80
CA GLN A 238 -9.39 1.73 21.71
C GLN A 238 -9.86 2.98 20.96
N ARG A 239 -9.20 3.38 19.85
CA ARG A 239 -9.72 4.43 18.96
C ARG A 239 -11.03 4.02 18.29
N ILE A 240 -11.18 2.77 17.84
CA ILE A 240 -12.43 2.29 17.24
C ILE A 240 -13.56 2.22 18.28
N PHE A 241 -13.30 1.68 19.47
CA PHE A 241 -14.30 1.61 20.55
C PHE A 241 -14.65 2.99 21.12
N ASN A 242 -13.69 3.92 21.24
CA ASN A 242 -13.97 5.30 21.66
C ASN A 242 -14.79 6.06 20.60
N THR A 243 -14.50 5.85 19.31
CA THR A 243 -15.29 6.45 18.20
C THR A 243 -16.71 5.86 18.16
N ALA A 244 -16.87 4.58 18.48
CA ALA A 244 -18.19 3.94 18.61
C ALA A 244 -18.94 4.41 19.87
N ALA A 245 -18.27 4.63 20.99
CA ALA A 245 -18.86 5.14 22.23
C ALA A 245 -19.29 6.62 22.13
N ASP A 246 -18.53 7.45 21.40
CA ASP A 246 -18.89 8.84 21.14
C ASP A 246 -20.06 8.97 20.15
N GLY A 247 -20.21 8.03 19.21
CA GLY A 247 -21.39 7.93 18.34
C GLY A 247 -22.69 7.58 19.09
N VAL A 248 -22.59 6.93 20.25
CA VAL A 248 -23.75 6.58 21.11
C VAL A 248 -24.12 7.72 22.07
N LYS A 249 -23.20 8.62 22.40
CA LYS A 249 -23.51 9.80 23.24
C LYS A 249 -24.36 10.85 22.52
N ILE A 250 -24.29 10.95 21.18
CA ILE A 250 -25.10 11.91 20.41
C ILE A 250 -26.57 11.47 20.29
N THR A 251 -26.90 10.21 20.59
CA THR A 251 -28.28 9.69 20.57
C THR A 251 -28.96 9.62 21.94
N ARG A 252 -28.33 10.12 23.00
CA ARG A 252 -28.93 10.30 24.34
C ARG A 252 -28.74 11.72 24.86
N GLN A 253 -29.19 12.71 24.10
CA GLN A 253 -29.70 13.93 24.69
C GLN A 253 -31.11 14.14 24.11
N LEU A 254 -32.08 14.01 25.01
CA LEU A 254 -33.46 14.48 24.87
C LEU A 254 -33.48 15.97 24.53
#